data_AF-W6R8I6-F1
#
_entry.id   AF-W6R8I6-F1
#
_cell.length_a   1.000
_cell.length_b   1.000
_cell.length_c   1.000
_cell.angle_alpha   90.00
_cell.angle_beta   90.00
_cell.angle_gamma   90.00
#
_symmetry.space_group_name_H-M   'P 1'
#
loop_
_entity.id
_entity.type
_entity.pdbx_description
1 polymer ?
#
loop_
_entity_poly.entity_id
_entity_poly.type
_entity_poly.pdbx_seq_one_letter_code
_entity_poly.pdbx_strand_id
1 'polypeptide(L)'
;MLYAYLESIRCHVETDEVGSDEPYVIVTATDLSTTVPAAGVPVPIPSSRAYRYGPFGDVDGAETHAHGFAPFWGLFGEERSLDQATTIFTATLIENDEGSAEGLRGIIAAGVNSALFASLAVQDRNVRRDLVLQAVDSAAHGIPDIAPMVDDVVVGAREIFFTPADIAFAETGQTARVNVRAQGDGGDYTMTFALRNRGQAAWRFCHKCRSLFFDGTPIKGVCPAGGGHEAAGWTYYLPHEHPGADGGQPDWRFCTKCNCMHWAGDPAQLGVCSAGGAHAAAGYNFFLPHDHAGFGQDEWRFCDRCRSMFWNREANKGACPTGGGHRAQGFNFKLDYTP
;
A
#
# COMPACT_ATOMS: atom_id res chain seq x y z
N MET A 1 1.18 1.81 11.20
CA MET A 1 1.11 0.49 10.53
C MET A 1 2.17 0.40 9.45
N LEU A 2 2.96 -0.69 9.41
CA LEU A 2 3.95 -0.96 8.37
C LEU A 2 3.32 -1.40 7.05
N TYR A 3 3.79 -0.84 5.94
CA TYR A 3 3.41 -1.20 4.58
C TYR A 3 4.65 -1.60 3.78
N ALA A 4 4.63 -2.78 3.18
CA ALA A 4 5.65 -3.29 2.27
C ALA A 4 5.16 -3.17 0.82
N TYR A 5 6.00 -2.63 -0.08
CA TYR A 5 5.64 -2.35 -1.48
C TYR A 5 6.87 -2.41 -2.40
N LEU A 6 6.65 -2.64 -3.70
CA LEU A 6 7.68 -2.44 -4.71
C LEU A 6 7.85 -0.94 -4.96
N GLU A 7 9.06 -0.42 -4.75
CA GLU A 7 9.38 0.99 -4.99
C GLU A 7 9.77 1.20 -6.45
N SER A 8 10.69 0.39 -6.96
CA SER A 8 11.20 0.49 -8.32
C SER A 8 11.81 -0.80 -8.83
N ILE A 9 11.90 -0.91 -10.16
CA ILE A 9 12.76 -1.86 -10.85
C ILE A 9 13.87 -1.11 -11.58
N ARG A 10 15.08 -1.66 -11.60
CA ARG A 10 16.21 -1.15 -12.38
C ARG A 10 16.70 -2.24 -13.32
N CYS A 11 16.75 -1.96 -14.61
CA CYS A 11 17.41 -2.82 -15.58
C CYS A 11 18.91 -2.47 -15.62
N HIS A 12 19.76 -3.48 -15.60
CA HIS A 12 21.21 -3.37 -15.77
C HIS A 12 21.65 -3.93 -17.12
N VAL A 13 21.01 -5.03 -17.53
CA VAL A 13 21.19 -5.68 -18.83
C VAL A 13 19.79 -6.07 -19.31
N GLU A 14 19.44 -5.66 -20.53
CA GLU A 14 18.21 -6.04 -21.24
C GLU A 14 18.24 -7.54 -21.58
N THR A 15 17.08 -8.16 -21.81
CA THR A 15 17.05 -9.52 -22.35
C THR A 15 17.44 -9.50 -23.84
N ASP A 16 18.00 -10.61 -24.35
CA ASP A 16 18.50 -10.69 -25.74
C ASP A 16 17.35 -11.02 -26.73
N GLU A 17 16.21 -10.34 -26.62
CA GLU A 17 14.97 -10.69 -27.32
C GLU A 17 14.54 -9.73 -28.44
N VAL A 18 13.63 -10.17 -29.31
CA VAL A 18 13.09 -9.37 -30.41
C VAL A 18 11.83 -8.66 -29.93
N GLY A 19 11.97 -7.47 -29.35
CA GLY A 19 10.84 -6.71 -28.81
C GLY A 19 11.30 -5.54 -27.94
N SER A 20 10.35 -4.85 -27.32
CA SER A 20 10.64 -4.00 -26.16
C SER A 20 10.52 -4.88 -24.91
N ASP A 21 11.44 -4.71 -23.95
CA ASP A 21 11.38 -5.43 -22.67
C ASP A 21 10.17 -4.92 -21.86
N GLU A 22 9.29 -5.85 -21.49
CA GLU A 22 8.05 -5.56 -20.77
C GLU A 22 7.96 -6.31 -19.41
N PRO A 23 8.96 -6.22 -18.53
CA PRO A 23 9.00 -7.06 -17.35
C PRO A 23 7.84 -6.76 -16.40
N TYR A 24 7.45 -7.76 -15.63
CA TYR A 24 6.57 -7.58 -14.48
C TYR A 24 7.06 -8.40 -13.28
N VAL A 25 6.63 -7.97 -12.09
CA VAL A 25 7.00 -8.62 -10.84
C VAL A 25 5.78 -9.23 -10.20
N ILE A 26 5.87 -10.53 -9.86
CA ILE A 26 4.90 -11.17 -8.99
C ILE A 26 5.50 -11.29 -7.60
N VAL A 27 4.84 -10.62 -6.64
CA VAL A 27 5.17 -10.73 -5.22
C VAL A 27 4.17 -11.65 -4.56
N THR A 28 4.63 -12.66 -3.83
CA THR A 28 3.77 -13.44 -2.94
C THR A 28 4.04 -13.06 -1.49
N ALA A 29 2.99 -12.74 -0.76
CA ALA A 29 3.06 -12.43 0.66
C ALA A 29 2.33 -13.49 1.45
N THR A 30 3.00 -14.05 2.45
CA THR A 30 2.51 -15.13 3.29
C THR A 30 2.65 -14.78 4.75
N ASP A 31 1.57 -14.98 5.50
CA ASP A 31 1.53 -14.94 6.95
C ASP A 31 1.28 -16.34 7.52
N LEU A 32 2.30 -16.89 8.17
CA LEU A 32 2.29 -18.20 8.81
C LEU A 32 1.56 -18.21 10.16
N SER A 33 1.30 -17.05 10.76
CA SER A 33 0.70 -16.91 12.09
C SER A 33 -0.83 -16.91 12.08
N THR A 34 -1.45 -16.87 10.90
CA THR A 34 -2.91 -16.83 10.79
C THR A 34 -3.55 -18.10 11.36
N THR A 35 -4.61 -17.91 12.15
CA THR A 35 -5.39 -19.01 12.73
C THR A 35 -6.87 -18.84 12.41
N VAL A 36 -7.57 -19.94 12.12
CA VAL A 36 -9.04 -19.96 12.04
C VAL A 36 -9.63 -20.70 13.24
N PRO A 37 -10.79 -20.28 13.77
CA PRO A 37 -11.47 -21.02 14.81
C PRO A 37 -12.16 -22.26 14.21
N ALA A 38 -11.82 -23.45 14.68
CA ALA A 38 -12.53 -24.70 14.39
C ALA A 38 -13.04 -25.31 15.69
N ALA A 39 -14.36 -25.30 15.89
CA ALA A 39 -15.00 -25.75 17.13
C ALA A 39 -14.41 -25.11 18.42
N GLY A 40 -14.00 -23.84 18.34
CA GLY A 40 -13.38 -23.10 19.45
C GLY A 40 -11.88 -23.35 19.64
N VAL A 41 -11.26 -24.18 18.80
CA VAL A 41 -9.81 -24.40 18.80
C VAL A 41 -9.17 -23.56 17.69
N PRO A 42 -8.15 -22.73 17.98
CA PRO A 42 -7.38 -22.05 16.96
C PRO A 42 -6.58 -23.06 16.14
N VAL A 43 -6.88 -23.15 14.84
CA VAL A 43 -6.15 -23.99 13.89
C VAL A 43 -5.24 -23.09 13.06
N PRO A 44 -3.91 -23.30 13.07
CA PRO A 44 -3.00 -22.57 12.21
C PRO A 44 -3.31 -22.85 10.75
N ILE A 45 -3.78 -21.84 10.05
CA ILE A 45 -3.99 -21.87 8.60
C ILE A 45 -3.30 -20.62 8.07
N PRO A 46 -2.10 -20.75 7.49
CA PRO A 46 -1.42 -19.62 6.89
C PRO A 46 -2.31 -18.93 5.87
N SER A 47 -2.18 -17.62 5.77
CA SER A 47 -2.81 -16.85 4.72
C SER A 47 -1.76 -16.39 3.73
N SER A 48 -2.11 -16.34 2.44
CA SER A 48 -1.22 -15.81 1.42
C SER A 48 -1.97 -15.08 0.33
N ARG A 49 -1.27 -14.18 -0.37
CA ARG A 49 -1.76 -13.51 -1.58
C ARG A 49 -0.60 -13.22 -2.53
N ALA A 50 -0.86 -13.40 -3.83
CA ALA A 50 0.03 -12.95 -4.89
C ALA A 50 -0.44 -11.62 -5.49
N TYR A 51 0.50 -10.72 -5.73
CA TYR A 51 0.33 -9.37 -6.27
C TYR A 51 1.14 -9.22 -7.53
N ARG A 52 0.63 -8.48 -8.50
CA ARG A 52 1.30 -8.17 -9.76
C ARG A 52 1.67 -6.69 -9.80
N TYR A 53 2.90 -6.41 -10.20
CA TYR A 53 3.44 -5.08 -10.43
C TYR A 53 3.93 -4.99 -11.88
N GLY A 54 3.45 -4.00 -12.64
CA GLY A 54 3.66 -3.93 -14.09
C GLY A 54 2.53 -4.59 -14.91
N PRO A 55 2.76 -4.91 -16.21
CA PRO A 55 4.02 -4.77 -16.93
C PRO A 55 4.58 -3.35 -16.95
N PHE A 56 5.90 -3.25 -16.87
CA PHE A 56 6.63 -2.01 -17.09
C PHE A 56 7.03 -2.02 -18.57
N GLY A 57 6.50 -1.11 -19.37
CA GLY A 57 6.78 -1.11 -20.81
C GLY A 57 8.09 -0.39 -21.15
N ASP A 58 8.81 -0.92 -22.13
CA ASP A 58 10.02 -0.31 -22.74
C ASP A 58 11.13 -0.08 -21.70
N VAL A 59 11.50 -1.13 -20.98
CA VAL A 59 12.50 -1.05 -19.90
C VAL A 59 13.90 -1.24 -20.45
N ASP A 60 14.52 -0.14 -20.88
CA ASP A 60 15.88 -0.17 -21.42
C ASP A 60 16.97 -0.36 -20.33
N GLY A 61 18.14 -0.75 -20.78
CA GLY A 61 19.35 -0.96 -20.00
C GLY A 61 19.76 0.32 -19.26
N ALA A 62 20.10 0.15 -17.98
CA ALA A 62 20.42 1.21 -17.03
C ALA A 62 19.23 2.11 -16.61
N GLU A 63 18.02 1.87 -17.09
CA GLU A 63 16.83 2.60 -16.67
C GLU A 63 16.32 2.19 -15.29
N THR A 64 15.47 3.03 -14.70
CA THR A 64 14.83 2.74 -13.43
C THR A 64 13.39 3.23 -13.47
N HIS A 65 12.47 2.29 -13.34
CA HIS A 65 11.03 2.53 -13.39
C HIS A 65 10.45 2.42 -11.99
N ALA A 66 9.76 3.46 -11.53
CA ALA A 66 9.07 3.48 -10.25
C ALA A 66 7.62 2.98 -10.42
N HIS A 67 7.11 2.19 -9.48
CA HIS A 67 5.73 1.66 -9.56
C HIS A 67 4.69 2.53 -8.81
N GLY A 68 5.13 3.38 -7.87
CA GLY A 68 4.24 4.10 -6.95
C GLY A 68 3.82 3.27 -5.73
N PHE A 69 2.93 3.81 -4.89
CA PHE A 69 2.53 3.13 -3.64
C PHE A 69 1.39 2.12 -3.86
N ALA A 70 1.74 0.84 -3.86
CA ALA A 70 0.79 -0.28 -3.87
C ALA A 70 1.29 -1.37 -2.91
N PRO A 71 0.79 -1.44 -1.66
CA PRO A 71 1.30 -2.36 -0.66
C PRO A 71 0.84 -3.80 -0.89
N PHE A 72 1.73 -4.76 -0.60
CA PHE A 72 1.44 -6.20 -0.61
C PHE A 72 1.30 -6.82 0.79
N TRP A 73 1.45 -6.01 1.85
CA TRP A 73 1.25 -6.44 3.24
C TRP A 73 0.02 -5.79 3.87
N GLY A 74 -0.69 -6.55 4.71
CA GLY A 74 -2.13 -6.34 4.94
C GLY A 74 -2.91 -7.01 3.81
N LEU A 75 -2.89 -8.34 3.80
CA LEU A 75 -3.18 -9.20 2.64
C LEU A 75 -4.49 -8.88 1.91
N PHE A 76 -5.48 -8.31 2.62
CA PHE A 76 -6.80 -7.94 2.12
C PHE A 76 -7.17 -6.49 2.49
N GLY A 77 -6.16 -5.63 2.68
CA GLY A 77 -6.32 -4.21 3.02
C GLY A 77 -6.47 -3.94 4.52
N GLU A 78 -6.34 -4.97 5.36
CA GLU A 78 -6.34 -4.85 6.81
C GLU A 78 -5.00 -4.35 7.38
N GLU A 79 -5.06 -3.73 8.55
CA GLU A 79 -3.86 -3.49 9.36
C GLU A 79 -3.32 -4.82 9.91
N ARG A 80 -2.05 -5.13 9.67
CA ARG A 80 -1.43 -6.43 10.02
C ARG A 80 0.00 -6.30 10.50
N SER A 81 0.29 -6.57 11.77
CA SER A 81 1.66 -6.55 12.30
C SER A 81 2.61 -7.42 11.47
N LEU A 82 3.82 -6.92 11.22
CA LEU A 82 4.85 -7.65 10.48
C LEU A 82 5.84 -8.26 11.47
N ASP A 83 5.95 -9.59 11.49
CA ASP A 83 6.94 -10.33 12.25
C ASP A 83 7.75 -11.22 11.29
N GLN A 84 9.07 -11.04 11.30
CA GLN A 84 10.00 -11.80 10.46
C GLN A 84 9.91 -13.32 10.70
N ALA A 85 9.61 -13.75 11.94
CA ALA A 85 9.53 -15.16 12.29
C ALA A 85 8.33 -15.88 11.64
N THR A 86 7.31 -15.12 11.22
CA THR A 86 6.05 -15.68 10.69
C THR A 86 5.68 -15.14 9.32
N THR A 87 6.48 -14.22 8.76
CA THR A 87 6.21 -13.61 7.46
C THR A 87 7.18 -14.14 6.41
N ILE A 88 6.67 -14.51 5.25
CA ILE A 88 7.47 -14.86 4.07
C ILE A 88 7.00 -13.99 2.91
N PHE A 89 7.94 -13.28 2.30
CA PHE A 89 7.73 -12.56 1.05
C PHE A 89 8.63 -13.14 -0.01
N THR A 90 8.07 -13.36 -1.20
CA THR A 90 8.85 -13.75 -2.36
C THR A 90 8.57 -12.82 -3.53
N ALA A 91 9.56 -12.65 -4.40
CA ALA A 91 9.41 -11.96 -5.67
C ALA A 91 10.01 -12.83 -6.78
N THR A 92 9.32 -12.85 -7.92
CA THR A 92 9.84 -13.34 -9.18
C THR A 92 9.62 -12.26 -10.23
N LEU A 93 10.60 -12.08 -11.10
CA LEU A 93 10.57 -11.16 -12.23
C LEU A 93 10.45 -12.02 -13.49
N ILE A 94 9.52 -11.62 -14.36
CA ILE A 94 9.05 -12.38 -15.51
C ILE A 94 9.02 -11.41 -16.68
N GLU A 95 9.53 -11.81 -17.84
CA GLU A 95 9.33 -11.05 -19.09
C GLU A 95 7.91 -11.31 -19.61
N ASN A 96 7.28 -10.30 -20.21
CA ASN A 96 5.94 -10.42 -20.76
C ASN A 96 5.99 -10.67 -22.27
N ASP A 97 5.83 -11.92 -22.68
CA ASP A 97 5.94 -12.35 -24.08
C ASP A 97 4.55 -12.66 -24.64
N GLU A 98 3.67 -11.65 -24.57
CA GLU A 98 2.25 -11.73 -24.92
C GLU A 98 1.40 -12.63 -23.98
N GLY A 99 1.94 -13.04 -22.84
CA GLY A 99 1.22 -13.82 -21.83
C GLY A 99 0.24 -13.00 -21.00
N SER A 100 -0.47 -13.70 -20.11
CA SER A 100 -1.37 -13.06 -19.15
C SER A 100 -0.70 -12.98 -17.79
N ALA A 101 -0.05 -11.85 -17.49
CA ALA A 101 0.56 -11.61 -16.19
C ALA A 101 -0.42 -11.79 -15.00
N GLU A 102 -1.71 -11.49 -15.20
CA GLU A 102 -2.74 -11.74 -14.18
C GLU A 102 -3.13 -13.22 -14.10
N GLY A 103 -3.11 -13.94 -15.23
CA GLY A 103 -3.26 -15.39 -15.28
C GLY A 103 -2.14 -16.10 -14.53
N LEU A 104 -0.89 -15.73 -14.78
CA LEU A 104 0.28 -16.29 -14.10
C LEU A 104 0.26 -15.99 -12.59
N ARG A 105 -0.13 -14.77 -12.19
CA ARG A 105 -0.37 -14.43 -10.78
C ARG A 105 -1.37 -15.38 -10.12
N GLY A 106 -2.43 -15.78 -10.82
CA GLY A 106 -3.41 -16.75 -10.35
C GLY A 106 -2.81 -18.15 -10.16
N ILE A 107 -2.00 -18.62 -11.10
CA ILE A 107 -1.33 -19.92 -11.05
C ILE A 107 -0.32 -19.96 -9.89
N ILE A 108 0.50 -18.93 -9.74
CA ILE A 108 1.45 -18.81 -8.63
C ILE A 108 0.71 -18.79 -7.29
N ALA A 109 -0.41 -18.06 -7.17
CA ALA A 109 -1.21 -18.05 -5.95
C ALA A 109 -1.74 -19.46 -5.60
N ALA A 110 -2.16 -20.26 -6.59
CA ALA A 110 -2.61 -21.63 -6.37
C ALA A 110 -1.47 -22.56 -5.95
N GLY A 111 -0.30 -22.43 -6.57
CA GLY A 111 0.91 -23.17 -6.21
C GLY A 111 1.36 -22.91 -4.77
N VAL A 112 1.49 -21.63 -4.39
CA VAL A 112 1.87 -21.22 -3.04
C VAL A 112 0.88 -21.73 -2.00
N ASN A 113 -0.43 -21.58 -2.22
CA ASN A 113 -1.42 -22.09 -1.27
C ASN A 113 -1.32 -23.61 -1.12
N SER A 114 -1.10 -24.35 -2.21
CA SER A 114 -0.90 -25.81 -2.17
C SER A 114 0.31 -26.20 -1.32
N ALA A 115 1.44 -25.51 -1.49
CA ALA A 115 2.64 -25.73 -0.67
C ALA A 115 2.43 -25.38 0.80
N LEU A 116 1.66 -24.32 1.11
CA LEU A 116 1.32 -23.94 2.48
C LEU A 116 0.44 -24.99 3.16
N PHE A 117 -0.55 -25.55 2.45
CA PHE A 117 -1.40 -26.64 2.96
C PHE A 117 -0.62 -27.95 3.15
N ALA A 118 0.26 -28.29 2.20
CA ALA A 118 1.11 -29.48 2.32
C ALA A 118 2.13 -29.37 3.45
N SER A 119 2.45 -28.15 3.91
CA SER A 119 3.45 -27.87 4.95
C SER A 119 2.87 -27.49 6.31
N LEU A 120 1.59 -27.74 6.59
CA LEU A 120 0.95 -27.36 7.87
C LEU A 120 1.65 -27.97 9.11
N ALA A 121 2.25 -29.16 8.97
CA ALA A 121 2.99 -29.80 10.06
C ALA A 121 4.41 -29.23 10.24
N VAL A 122 4.93 -28.47 9.28
CA VAL A 122 6.27 -27.89 9.31
C VAL A 122 6.26 -26.64 10.20
N GLN A 123 7.06 -26.65 11.26
CA GLN A 123 7.18 -25.51 12.18
C GLN A 123 8.32 -24.55 11.81
N ASP A 124 9.34 -25.05 11.11
CA ASP A 124 10.51 -24.25 10.73
C ASP A 124 10.15 -23.30 9.57
N ARG A 125 10.17 -21.99 9.85
CA ARG A 125 9.87 -20.95 8.86
C ARG A 125 10.81 -20.96 7.66
N ASN A 126 12.08 -21.33 7.83
CA ASN A 126 13.04 -21.43 6.72
C ASN A 126 12.67 -22.58 5.78
N VAL A 127 12.30 -23.74 6.32
CA VAL A 127 11.80 -24.86 5.51
C VAL A 127 10.53 -24.47 4.76
N ARG A 128 9.62 -23.75 5.42
CA ARG A 128 8.39 -23.25 4.76
C ARG A 128 8.68 -22.22 3.68
N ARG A 129 9.62 -21.31 3.91
CA ARG A 129 10.09 -20.36 2.89
C ARG A 129 10.62 -21.10 1.68
N ASP A 130 11.47 -22.11 1.87
CA ASP A 130 12.05 -22.85 0.76
C ASP A 130 10.98 -23.57 -0.07
N LEU A 131 9.94 -24.13 0.59
CA LEU A 131 8.78 -24.71 -0.09
C LEU A 131 7.95 -23.67 -0.85
N VAL A 132 7.78 -22.47 -0.30
CA VAL A 132 7.07 -21.36 -0.99
C VAL A 132 7.87 -20.90 -2.21
N LEU A 133 9.18 -20.69 -2.08
CA LEU A 133 10.06 -20.32 -3.21
C LEU A 133 9.98 -21.38 -4.31
N GLN A 134 10.12 -22.66 -3.96
CA GLN A 134 9.99 -23.76 -4.90
C GLN A 134 8.62 -23.80 -5.58
N ALA A 135 7.55 -23.50 -4.85
CA ALA A 135 6.20 -23.47 -5.40
C ALA A 135 6.00 -22.30 -6.38
N VAL A 136 6.56 -21.12 -6.09
CA VAL A 136 6.56 -19.99 -7.02
C VAL A 136 7.33 -20.35 -8.27
N ASP A 137 8.54 -20.91 -8.14
CA ASP A 137 9.35 -21.35 -9.28
C ASP A 137 8.64 -22.38 -10.13
N SER A 138 8.12 -23.43 -9.50
CA SER A 138 7.44 -24.51 -10.21
C SER A 138 6.17 -24.02 -10.91
N ALA A 139 5.47 -23.03 -10.34
CA ALA A 139 4.30 -22.43 -10.95
C ALA A 139 4.67 -21.48 -12.10
N ALA A 140 5.76 -20.72 -11.95
CA ALA A 140 6.25 -19.78 -12.96
C ALA A 140 6.77 -20.52 -14.20
N HIS A 141 7.48 -21.64 -14.04
CA HIS A 141 8.00 -22.47 -15.13
C HIS A 141 7.03 -23.59 -15.58
N GLY A 142 5.84 -23.65 -14.98
CA GLY A 142 5.03 -24.86 -14.84
C GLY A 142 3.96 -25.14 -15.89
N ILE A 143 3.99 -24.53 -17.08
CA ILE A 143 3.14 -24.96 -18.20
C ILE A 143 3.99 -25.55 -19.31
N PRO A 144 4.33 -26.86 -19.25
CA PRO A 144 4.84 -27.55 -20.42
C PRO A 144 3.72 -27.69 -21.46
N ASP A 145 4.01 -27.29 -22.70
CA ASP A 145 3.32 -27.73 -23.93
C ASP A 145 1.87 -27.26 -24.19
N ILE A 146 1.53 -26.00 -23.92
CA ILE A 146 0.38 -25.36 -24.59
C ILE A 146 0.75 -23.97 -25.13
N ALA A 147 1.27 -23.97 -26.37
CA ALA A 147 1.50 -22.83 -27.26
C ALA A 147 2.73 -21.93 -26.98
N PRO A 148 3.33 -21.31 -28.01
CA PRO A 148 4.50 -20.43 -27.91
C PRO A 148 4.18 -19.04 -27.31
N MET A 149 3.40 -19.00 -26.22
CA MET A 149 2.90 -17.77 -25.57
C MET A 149 3.04 -17.86 -24.04
N VAL A 150 4.19 -18.36 -23.58
CA VAL A 150 4.50 -18.45 -22.15
C VAL A 150 5.59 -17.43 -21.88
N ASP A 151 5.26 -16.45 -21.05
CA ASP A 151 6.18 -15.49 -20.44
C ASP A 151 7.41 -16.21 -19.86
N ASP A 152 8.62 -15.80 -20.28
CA ASP A 152 9.85 -16.41 -19.80
C ASP A 152 10.25 -15.91 -18.40
N VAL A 153 10.55 -16.87 -17.52
CA VAL A 153 10.93 -16.56 -16.15
C VAL A 153 12.40 -16.14 -16.13
N VAL A 154 12.62 -14.84 -16.23
CA VAL A 154 13.95 -14.22 -16.06
C VAL A 154 14.62 -14.70 -14.79
N VAL A 155 13.85 -14.90 -13.70
CA VAL A 155 14.40 -15.26 -12.38
C VAL A 155 13.57 -16.21 -11.55
N GLY A 156 14.26 -17.25 -11.06
CA GLY A 156 13.79 -18.08 -9.95
C GLY A 156 13.52 -17.25 -8.70
N ALA A 157 12.33 -17.41 -8.14
CA ALA A 157 11.77 -16.79 -6.95
C ALA A 157 12.84 -16.53 -5.88
N ARG A 158 12.87 -15.28 -5.43
CA ARG A 158 13.77 -14.79 -4.39
C ARG A 158 12.98 -14.35 -3.18
N GLU A 159 13.56 -14.53 -2.01
CA GLU A 159 12.98 -13.99 -0.78
C GLU A 159 13.20 -12.47 -0.69
N ILE A 160 12.15 -11.74 -0.32
CA ILE A 160 12.27 -10.36 0.16
C ILE A 160 12.39 -10.42 1.68
N PHE A 161 13.54 -10.02 2.23
CA PHE A 161 13.82 -10.18 3.65
C PHE A 161 14.13 -8.83 4.32
N PHE A 162 13.16 -8.31 5.07
CA PHE A 162 13.38 -7.19 5.99
C PHE A 162 13.92 -7.73 7.32
N THR A 163 15.07 -7.25 7.75
CA THR A 163 15.66 -7.60 9.05
C THR A 163 14.87 -6.97 10.20
N PRO A 164 15.05 -7.41 11.46
CA PRO A 164 14.44 -6.74 12.60
C PRO A 164 14.85 -5.26 12.72
N ALA A 165 16.05 -4.91 12.27
CA ALA A 165 16.51 -3.52 12.21
C ALA A 165 15.76 -2.71 11.16
N ASP A 166 15.47 -3.30 9.99
CA ASP A 166 14.67 -2.67 8.94
C ASP A 166 13.24 -2.41 9.41
N ILE A 167 12.64 -3.40 10.08
CA ILE A 167 11.30 -3.31 10.66
C ILE A 167 11.26 -2.19 11.70
N ALA A 168 12.18 -2.19 12.67
CA ALA A 168 12.25 -1.16 13.70
C ALA A 168 12.51 0.24 13.10
N PHE A 169 13.36 0.35 12.07
CA PHE A 169 13.59 1.62 11.38
C PHE A 169 12.32 2.10 10.68
N ALA A 170 11.61 1.20 10.00
CA ALA A 170 10.35 1.51 9.32
C ALA A 170 9.23 1.93 10.29
N GLU A 171 9.19 1.40 11.51
CA GLU A 171 8.22 1.75 12.56
C GLU A 171 8.34 3.20 13.00
N THR A 172 9.55 3.78 12.92
CA THR A 172 9.79 5.21 13.20
C THR A 172 9.22 6.15 12.11
N GLY A 173 8.63 5.57 11.05
CA GLY A 173 8.12 6.28 9.89
C GLY A 173 9.15 6.56 8.81
N GLN A 174 10.39 6.12 9.01
CA GLN A 174 11.44 6.12 7.98
C GLN A 174 11.20 4.99 6.96
N THR A 175 11.92 5.02 5.84
CA THR A 175 11.82 3.99 4.79
C THR A 175 13.00 3.05 4.84
N ALA A 176 12.79 1.79 5.21
CA ALA A 176 13.77 0.72 5.00
C ALA A 176 13.67 0.18 3.57
N ARG A 177 14.80 -0.22 2.98
CA ARG A 177 14.86 -0.73 1.60
C ARG A 177 15.65 -2.02 1.52
N VAL A 178 15.16 -2.94 0.71
CA VAL A 178 15.82 -4.21 0.39
C VAL A 178 15.88 -4.34 -1.12
N ASN A 179 17.07 -4.62 -1.64
CA ASN A 179 17.31 -4.85 -3.06
C ASN A 179 17.36 -6.34 -3.33
N VAL A 180 16.53 -6.81 -4.26
CA VAL A 180 16.54 -8.17 -4.76
C VAL A 180 17.05 -8.11 -6.19
N ARG A 181 18.27 -8.62 -6.42
CA ARG A 181 18.83 -8.76 -7.77
C ARG A 181 18.29 -10.01 -8.43
N ALA A 182 18.03 -9.87 -9.71
CA ALA A 182 17.41 -10.82 -10.57
C ALA A 182 18.27 -10.97 -11.83
N GLN A 183 18.76 -12.17 -12.16
CA GLN A 183 19.55 -12.41 -13.36
C GLN A 183 19.18 -13.76 -13.99
N GLY A 184 18.86 -13.77 -15.28
CA GLY A 184 18.58 -14.95 -16.10
C GLY A 184 18.04 -14.56 -17.49
N ASP A 185 18.08 -15.50 -18.44
CA ASP A 185 17.65 -15.33 -19.84
C ASP A 185 18.16 -14.06 -20.55
N GLY A 186 19.39 -13.65 -20.23
CA GLY A 186 20.05 -12.46 -20.79
C GLY A 186 19.86 -11.20 -19.95
N GLY A 187 18.74 -11.09 -19.23
CA GLY A 187 18.38 -9.94 -18.41
C GLY A 187 19.06 -9.91 -17.02
N ASP A 188 19.27 -8.69 -16.51
CA ASP A 188 19.76 -8.43 -15.15
C ASP A 188 19.05 -7.22 -14.55
N TYR A 189 18.24 -7.47 -13.53
CA TYR A 189 17.39 -6.48 -12.90
C TYR A 189 17.67 -6.37 -11.40
N THR A 190 17.35 -5.22 -10.83
CA THR A 190 17.25 -5.04 -9.38
C THR A 190 15.88 -4.48 -9.01
N MET A 191 15.13 -5.26 -8.24
CA MET A 191 13.88 -4.83 -7.63
C MET A 191 14.20 -4.21 -6.27
N THR A 192 13.74 -2.97 -6.05
CA THR A 192 13.86 -2.29 -4.76
C THR A 192 12.52 -2.37 -4.04
N PHE A 193 12.49 -3.07 -2.91
CA PHE A 193 11.33 -3.16 -2.03
C PHE A 193 11.49 -2.23 -0.86
N ALA A 194 10.42 -1.54 -0.48
CA ALA A 194 10.43 -0.59 0.60
C ALA A 194 9.44 -1.01 1.70
N LEU A 195 9.83 -0.74 2.96
CA LEU A 195 9.01 -0.91 4.15
C LEU A 195 8.94 0.42 4.88
N ARG A 196 7.74 0.90 5.17
CA ARG A 196 7.52 2.15 5.91
C ARG A 196 6.22 2.13 6.70
N ASN A 197 6.23 2.72 7.89
CA ASN A 197 5.00 3.09 8.56
C ASN A 197 4.38 4.34 7.90
N ARG A 198 3.28 4.15 7.15
CA ARG A 198 2.52 5.24 6.49
C ARG A 198 1.29 5.68 7.29
N GLY A 199 1.16 5.17 8.52
CA GLY A 199 0.10 5.52 9.46
C GLY A 199 -1.22 4.78 9.22
N GLN A 200 -2.33 5.47 9.45
CA GLN A 200 -3.67 4.89 9.48
C GLN A 200 -4.31 4.95 8.08
N ALA A 201 -4.91 3.83 7.65
CA ALA A 201 -5.66 3.74 6.41
C ALA A 201 -7.13 4.19 6.56
N ALA A 202 -7.98 3.83 5.59
CA ALA A 202 -9.43 4.07 5.60
C ALA A 202 -9.86 5.55 5.67
N TRP A 203 -8.96 6.48 5.37
CA TRP A 203 -9.33 7.87 5.10
C TRP A 203 -9.85 7.98 3.67
N ARG A 204 -11.00 8.63 3.50
CA ARG A 204 -11.71 8.69 2.22
C ARG A 204 -12.07 10.13 1.89
N PHE A 205 -12.13 10.39 0.60
CA PHE A 205 -12.66 11.64 0.07
C PHE A 205 -14.18 11.59 0.02
N CYS A 206 -14.86 12.62 0.53
CA CYS A 206 -16.31 12.74 0.39
C CYS A 206 -16.67 13.59 -0.83
N HIS A 207 -17.34 13.02 -1.84
CA HIS A 207 -17.66 13.77 -3.06
C HIS A 207 -18.69 14.90 -2.87
N LYS A 208 -19.48 14.88 -1.78
CA LYS A 208 -20.50 15.91 -1.50
C LYS A 208 -19.89 17.19 -0.92
N CYS A 209 -18.98 17.05 0.05
CA CYS A 209 -18.37 18.18 0.74
C CYS A 209 -16.89 18.39 0.41
N ARG A 210 -16.28 17.48 -0.35
CA ARG A 210 -14.84 17.46 -0.70
C ARG A 210 -13.89 17.29 0.48
N SER A 211 -14.41 17.13 1.70
CA SER A 211 -13.59 16.91 2.90
C SER A 211 -13.03 15.49 2.96
N LEU A 212 -11.85 15.36 3.56
CA LEU A 212 -11.27 14.07 3.96
C LEU A 212 -11.95 13.62 5.26
N PHE A 213 -12.48 12.40 5.27
CA PHE A 213 -13.14 11.83 6.44
C PHE A 213 -12.70 10.39 6.70
N PHE A 214 -12.78 9.96 7.94
CA PHE A 214 -12.47 8.58 8.32
C PHE A 214 -13.67 7.67 8.04
N ASP A 215 -13.45 6.64 7.24
CA ASP A 215 -14.46 5.69 6.77
C ASP A 215 -14.32 4.30 7.41
N GLY A 216 -13.38 4.14 8.36
CA GLY A 216 -13.09 2.87 9.04
C GLY A 216 -14.14 2.45 10.07
N THR A 217 -15.30 3.13 10.16
CA THR A 217 -16.42 2.72 11.03
C THR A 217 -17.75 2.75 10.27
N PRO A 218 -18.80 2.04 10.74
CA PRO A 218 -20.13 2.12 10.14
C PRO A 218 -20.75 3.53 10.22
N ILE A 219 -20.36 4.33 11.21
CA ILE A 219 -20.85 5.70 11.38
C ILE A 219 -20.00 6.63 10.52
N LYS A 220 -20.64 7.38 9.61
CA LYS A 220 -19.93 8.22 8.63
C LYS A 220 -19.78 9.69 9.05
N GLY A 221 -20.24 10.06 10.24
CA GLY A 221 -20.23 11.44 10.75
C GLY A 221 -21.19 12.38 10.01
N VAL A 222 -21.48 13.55 10.57
CA VAL A 222 -22.38 14.55 9.97
C VAL A 222 -21.71 15.26 8.80
N CYS A 223 -22.27 15.13 7.59
CA CYS A 223 -21.82 15.85 6.41
C CYS A 223 -22.53 17.21 6.27
N PRO A 224 -21.81 18.31 5.98
CA PRO A 224 -22.44 19.63 5.77
C PRO A 224 -23.36 19.70 4.55
N ALA A 225 -23.28 18.73 3.62
CA ALA A 225 -24.22 18.59 2.51
C ALA A 225 -25.51 17.82 2.88
N GLY A 226 -25.65 17.37 4.14
CA GLY A 226 -26.74 16.53 4.61
C GLY A 226 -26.37 15.04 4.69
N GLY A 227 -26.94 14.37 5.69
CA GLY A 227 -26.71 12.94 5.97
C GLY A 227 -25.27 12.62 6.40
N GLY A 228 -24.84 11.39 6.13
CA GLY A 228 -23.47 10.92 6.37
C GLY A 228 -22.47 11.33 5.28
N HIS A 229 -21.17 11.23 5.53
CA HIS A 229 -20.17 11.33 4.46
C HIS A 229 -20.28 10.15 3.48
N GLU A 230 -19.97 10.39 2.21
CA GLU A 230 -20.06 9.39 1.13
C GLU A 230 -18.71 9.28 0.40
N ALA A 231 -18.02 8.16 0.64
CA ALA A 231 -16.71 7.88 0.08
C ALA A 231 -16.74 7.84 -1.46
N ALA A 232 -15.74 8.45 -2.07
CA ALA A 232 -15.47 8.37 -3.50
C ALA A 232 -13.95 8.38 -3.75
N GLY A 233 -13.53 7.82 -4.88
CA GLY A 233 -12.12 7.74 -5.26
C GLY A 233 -11.32 6.81 -4.34
N TRP A 234 -10.14 7.27 -3.95
CA TRP A 234 -9.05 6.50 -3.39
C TRP A 234 -9.16 6.32 -1.86
N THR A 235 -8.38 5.38 -1.32
CA THR A 235 -8.10 5.26 0.13
C THR A 235 -6.80 5.98 0.44
N TYR A 236 -6.81 6.87 1.44
CA TYR A 236 -5.65 7.63 1.88
C TYR A 236 -5.06 7.08 3.18
N TYR A 237 -3.75 7.30 3.35
CA TYR A 237 -2.95 6.83 4.47
C TYR A 237 -2.34 8.02 5.19
N LEU A 238 -2.64 8.18 6.48
CA LEU A 238 -2.24 9.35 7.24
C LEU A 238 -1.26 8.97 8.35
N PRO A 239 0.00 9.46 8.31
CA PRO A 239 0.98 9.25 9.36
C PRO A 239 0.46 9.74 10.71
N HIS A 240 0.62 8.92 11.74
CA HIS A 240 0.42 9.28 13.13
C HIS A 240 1.59 8.80 13.97
N GLU A 241 1.73 9.34 15.18
CA GLU A 241 2.79 9.03 16.17
C GLU A 241 4.21 9.48 15.76
N HIS A 242 4.47 9.67 14.47
CA HIS A 242 5.71 10.20 13.93
C HIS A 242 5.44 11.12 12.72
N PRO A 243 6.34 12.07 12.42
CA PRO A 243 6.25 12.87 11.19
C PRO A 243 6.59 12.07 9.93
N GLY A 244 7.21 10.88 10.05
CA GLY A 244 7.62 10.07 8.90
C GLY A 244 8.79 10.68 8.13
N ALA A 245 9.24 9.99 7.08
CA ALA A 245 10.38 10.39 6.25
C ALA A 245 10.18 11.72 5.50
N ASP A 246 8.95 12.03 5.09
CA ASP A 246 8.60 13.28 4.38
C ASP A 246 8.37 14.47 5.33
N GLY A 247 8.50 14.25 6.65
CA GLY A 247 8.04 15.20 7.64
C GLY A 247 6.50 15.34 7.63
N GLY A 248 6.00 16.33 8.35
CA GLY A 248 4.59 16.66 8.30
C GLY A 248 4.19 17.72 9.30
N GLN A 249 3.15 18.48 8.96
CA GLN A 249 2.56 19.42 9.89
C GLN A 249 1.86 18.63 11.00
N PRO A 250 2.13 18.89 12.30
CA PRO A 250 1.46 18.21 13.40
C PRO A 250 0.05 18.80 13.64
N ASP A 251 -0.60 18.28 14.68
CA ASP A 251 -1.86 18.80 15.24
C ASP A 251 -3.06 18.61 14.32
N TRP A 252 -3.00 17.62 13.45
CA TRP A 252 -4.15 17.14 12.71
C TRP A 252 -4.88 16.09 13.51
N ARG A 253 -6.20 16.23 13.57
CA ARG A 253 -7.05 15.48 14.50
C ARG A 253 -8.27 14.93 13.77
N PHE A 254 -8.64 13.71 14.14
CA PHE A 254 -9.94 13.15 13.83
C PHE A 254 -11.02 13.81 14.69
N CYS A 255 -12.13 14.24 14.08
CA CYS A 255 -13.30 14.73 14.82
C CYS A 255 -14.36 13.64 14.99
N THR A 256 -14.74 13.30 16.22
CA THR A 256 -15.74 12.23 16.50
C THR A 256 -17.16 12.54 16.05
N LYS A 257 -17.48 13.81 15.79
CA LYS A 257 -18.84 14.25 15.44
C LYS A 257 -19.09 14.21 13.94
N CYS A 258 -18.13 14.69 13.15
CA CYS A 258 -18.24 14.78 11.70
C CYS A 258 -17.33 13.82 10.94
N ASN A 259 -16.50 13.06 11.65
CA ASN A 259 -15.47 12.17 11.09
C ASN A 259 -14.42 12.84 10.19
N CYS A 260 -14.46 14.16 10.02
CA CYS A 260 -13.50 14.87 9.19
C CYS A 260 -12.13 14.94 9.88
N MET A 261 -11.08 14.90 9.05
CA MET A 261 -9.75 15.35 9.45
C MET A 261 -9.75 16.87 9.58
N HIS A 262 -9.38 17.41 10.74
CA HIS A 262 -9.30 18.85 10.96
C HIS A 262 -7.97 19.26 11.59
N TRP A 263 -7.51 20.45 11.25
CA TRP A 263 -6.33 21.01 11.91
C TRP A 263 -6.72 21.66 13.25
N ALA A 264 -5.97 21.32 14.30
CA ALA A 264 -6.20 21.75 15.68
C ALA A 264 -4.98 22.46 16.29
N GLY A 265 -4.01 22.89 15.47
CA GLY A 265 -2.78 23.54 15.94
C GLY A 265 -2.98 24.94 16.54
N ASP A 266 -4.17 25.54 16.39
CA ASP A 266 -4.59 26.73 17.14
C ASP A 266 -5.81 26.41 18.02
N PRO A 267 -5.62 26.23 19.34
CA PRO A 267 -6.70 25.95 20.28
C PRO A 267 -7.76 27.06 20.36
N ALA A 268 -7.43 28.30 19.99
CA ALA A 268 -8.39 29.41 19.94
C ALA A 268 -9.28 29.36 18.69
N GLN A 269 -8.90 28.58 17.67
CA GLN A 269 -9.55 28.59 16.35
C GLN A 269 -9.75 27.17 15.79
N LEU A 270 -10.47 26.31 16.51
CA LEU A 270 -10.76 24.92 16.12
C LEU A 270 -11.72 24.75 14.92
N GLY A 271 -12.30 25.84 14.41
CA GLY A 271 -13.20 25.84 13.27
C GLY A 271 -14.61 25.34 13.58
N VAL A 272 -15.56 25.67 12.70
CA VAL A 272 -16.97 25.25 12.82
C VAL A 272 -17.17 23.82 12.32
N CYS A 273 -17.69 22.96 13.18
CA CYS A 273 -18.05 21.58 12.86
C CYS A 273 -19.45 21.50 12.23
N SER A 274 -19.61 20.62 11.23
CA SER A 274 -20.91 20.32 10.60
C SER A 274 -21.96 19.74 11.54
N ALA A 275 -21.55 19.11 12.64
CA ALA A 275 -22.45 18.67 13.71
C ALA A 275 -22.82 19.78 14.72
N GLY A 276 -22.35 21.01 14.49
CA GLY A 276 -22.51 22.15 15.41
C GLY A 276 -21.34 22.33 16.38
N GLY A 277 -21.09 23.60 16.75
CA GLY A 277 -19.99 24.00 17.64
C GLY A 277 -18.60 23.82 17.01
N ALA A 278 -17.57 23.74 17.85
CA ALA A 278 -16.19 23.48 17.44
C ALA A 278 -15.94 21.98 17.15
N HIS A 279 -14.88 21.64 16.39
CA HIS A 279 -14.46 20.25 16.23
C HIS A 279 -14.07 19.59 17.58
N ALA A 280 -14.36 18.30 17.72
CA ALA A 280 -14.05 17.51 18.92
C ALA A 280 -12.98 16.47 18.59
N ALA A 281 -11.73 16.81 18.87
CA ALA A 281 -10.57 15.98 18.58
C ALA A 281 -10.58 14.66 19.36
N ALA A 282 -10.29 13.55 18.69
CA ALA A 282 -10.07 12.24 19.31
C ALA A 282 -9.04 11.41 18.52
N GLY A 283 -8.67 10.26 19.09
CA GLY A 283 -7.70 9.35 18.48
C GLY A 283 -6.30 9.96 18.40
N TYR A 284 -5.62 9.67 17.29
CA TYR A 284 -4.23 10.03 17.09
C TYR A 284 -3.99 11.52 16.80
N ASN A 285 -2.75 11.95 17.04
CA ASN A 285 -2.22 13.16 16.44
C ASN A 285 -1.57 12.77 15.11
N PHE A 286 -2.07 13.33 14.02
CA PHE A 286 -1.59 13.05 12.68
C PHE A 286 -0.56 14.10 12.26
N PHE A 287 0.40 13.65 11.46
CA PHE A 287 1.42 14.48 10.84
C PHE A 287 1.20 14.43 9.34
N LEU A 288 0.61 15.49 8.78
CA LEU A 288 0.25 15.48 7.37
C LEU A 288 1.43 15.97 6.51
N PRO A 289 1.96 15.12 5.60
CA PRO A 289 3.04 15.50 4.72
C PRO A 289 2.61 16.64 3.79
N HIS A 290 3.54 17.54 3.53
CA HIS A 290 3.36 18.65 2.60
C HIS A 290 4.66 18.93 1.86
N ASP A 291 4.55 19.47 0.65
CA ASP A 291 5.69 19.97 -0.13
C ASP A 291 6.83 18.94 -0.39
N HIS A 292 6.50 17.65 -0.49
CA HIS A 292 7.49 16.59 -0.78
C HIS A 292 7.44 16.10 -2.25
N ALA A 293 8.59 15.67 -2.77
CA ALA A 293 8.73 15.20 -4.16
C ALA A 293 8.22 13.76 -4.39
N GLY A 294 7.96 13.01 -3.31
CA GLY A 294 7.53 11.61 -3.38
C GLY A 294 6.13 11.41 -3.97
N PHE A 295 5.71 10.15 -4.09
CA PHE A 295 4.35 9.80 -4.50
C PHE A 295 3.29 10.41 -3.56
N GLY A 296 2.09 10.69 -4.07
CA GLY A 296 0.94 11.13 -3.29
C GLY A 296 0.04 12.09 -4.05
N GLN A 297 -1.22 12.22 -3.63
CA GLN A 297 -2.19 13.13 -4.22
C GLN A 297 -1.99 14.49 -3.57
N ASP A 298 -1.71 15.50 -4.38
CA ASP A 298 -1.60 16.88 -3.96
C ASP A 298 -2.96 17.59 -3.93
N GLU A 299 -2.93 18.90 -3.76
CA GLU A 299 -4.10 19.80 -3.68
C GLU A 299 -5.00 19.54 -2.47
N TRP A 300 -4.49 18.87 -1.44
CA TRP A 300 -5.16 18.86 -0.14
C TRP A 300 -4.83 20.14 0.61
N ARG A 301 -5.87 20.83 1.08
CA ARG A 301 -5.79 22.08 1.85
C ARG A 301 -6.68 21.96 3.08
N PHE A 302 -6.55 22.82 4.08
CA PHE A 302 -7.65 23.00 5.04
C PHE A 302 -8.42 24.27 4.75
N CYS A 303 -9.69 24.25 5.17
CA CYS A 303 -10.56 25.40 5.13
C CYS A 303 -10.27 26.31 6.33
N ASP A 304 -10.00 27.59 6.12
CA ASP A 304 -9.74 28.51 7.23
C ASP A 304 -10.95 28.83 8.12
N ARG A 305 -12.17 28.52 7.67
CA ARG A 305 -13.41 28.69 8.44
C ARG A 305 -13.78 27.47 9.28
N CYS A 306 -13.70 26.27 8.69
CA CYS A 306 -14.09 25.03 9.37
C CYS A 306 -12.91 24.18 9.82
N ARG A 307 -11.68 24.49 9.43
CA ARG A 307 -10.44 23.73 9.70
C ARG A 307 -10.39 22.31 9.15
N SER A 308 -11.47 21.79 8.56
CA SER A 308 -11.46 20.50 7.86
C SER A 308 -10.51 20.52 6.66
N MET A 309 -9.78 19.41 6.48
CA MET A 309 -9.04 19.11 5.26
C MET A 309 -10.00 18.81 4.12
N PHE A 310 -9.76 19.39 2.96
CA PHE A 310 -10.54 19.19 1.74
C PHE A 310 -9.65 19.19 0.51
N TRP A 311 -10.10 18.49 -0.53
CA TRP A 311 -9.39 18.45 -1.81
C TRP A 311 -9.77 19.67 -2.66
N ASN A 312 -8.79 20.53 -2.94
CA ASN A 312 -8.96 21.85 -3.52
C ASN A 312 -8.82 21.88 -5.05
N ARG A 313 -8.59 20.73 -5.70
CA ARG A 313 -8.38 20.69 -7.16
C ARG A 313 -9.64 21.00 -7.97
N GLU A 314 -10.82 20.68 -7.45
CA GLU A 314 -12.08 20.88 -8.18
C GLU A 314 -12.57 22.33 -8.15
N ALA A 315 -13.27 22.77 -9.21
CA ALA A 315 -13.89 24.10 -9.27
C ALA A 315 -14.96 24.28 -8.17
N ASN A 316 -15.79 23.25 -7.97
CA ASN A 316 -16.72 23.20 -6.85
C ASN A 316 -16.00 22.78 -5.58
N LYS A 317 -15.90 23.71 -4.61
CA LYS A 317 -15.20 23.50 -3.34
C LYS A 317 -16.01 22.76 -2.27
N GLY A 318 -17.13 22.12 -2.64
CA GLY A 318 -17.98 21.34 -1.74
C GLY A 318 -18.75 22.16 -0.71
N ALA A 319 -19.68 21.53 0.01
CA ALA A 319 -20.41 22.19 1.09
C ALA A 319 -19.52 22.44 2.33
N CYS A 320 -19.41 23.70 2.75
CA CYS A 320 -18.78 24.10 4.01
C CYS A 320 -19.84 24.33 5.10
N PRO A 321 -19.62 23.91 6.36
CA PRO A 321 -20.59 24.13 7.45
C PRO A 321 -20.83 25.61 7.78
N THR A 322 -19.95 26.52 7.34
CA THR A 322 -20.14 27.97 7.46
C THR A 322 -20.81 28.61 6.24
N GLY A 323 -21.38 27.79 5.35
CA GLY A 323 -22.03 28.21 4.10
C GLY A 323 -21.07 28.38 2.91
N GLY A 324 -21.56 28.06 1.71
CA GLY A 324 -20.77 28.11 0.47
C GLY A 324 -19.65 27.06 0.39
N GLY A 325 -18.63 27.34 -0.45
CA GLY A 325 -17.46 26.47 -0.68
C GLY A 325 -16.37 26.54 0.40
N HIS A 326 -15.54 25.49 0.53
CA HIS A 326 -14.33 25.57 1.35
C HIS A 326 -13.35 26.65 0.82
N ARG A 327 -12.61 27.30 1.74
CA ARG A 327 -11.61 28.34 1.42
C ARG A 327 -10.22 27.89 1.87
N ALA A 328 -9.37 27.57 0.89
CA ALA A 328 -8.04 27.02 1.14
C ALA A 328 -7.14 27.95 1.95
N GLN A 329 -6.43 27.40 2.93
CA GLN A 329 -5.34 28.02 3.67
C GLN A 329 -4.21 26.99 3.89
N GLY A 330 -3.03 27.49 4.29
CA GLY A 330 -1.92 26.66 4.75
C GLY A 330 -1.09 26.04 3.62
N PHE A 331 -0.41 24.94 3.93
CA PHE A 331 0.40 24.18 2.96
C PHE A 331 -0.44 23.47 1.91
N ASN A 332 0.22 23.01 0.84
CA ASN A 332 -0.33 22.03 -0.08
C ASN A 332 0.05 20.63 0.41
N PHE A 333 -0.89 19.95 1.06
CA PHE A 333 -0.65 18.61 1.59
C PHE A 333 -0.68 17.60 0.45
N LYS A 334 0.20 16.60 0.57
CA LYS A 334 0.33 15.52 -0.39
C LYS A 334 0.17 14.21 0.36
N LEU A 335 -0.89 13.48 0.03
CA LEU A 335 -1.33 12.32 0.79
C LEU A 335 -1.09 11.04 0.00
N ASP A 336 -0.51 10.05 0.65
CA ASP A 336 -0.39 8.71 0.10
C ASP A 336 -1.76 8.07 -0.10
N TYR A 337 -1.92 7.31 -1.18
CA TYR A 337 -3.19 6.70 -1.53
C TYR A 337 -3.06 5.37 -2.29
N THR A 338 -4.13 4.59 -2.31
CA THR A 338 -4.34 3.42 -3.18
C THR A 338 -5.72 3.49 -3.85
N PRO A 339 -5.89 2.97 -5.08
CA PRO A 339 -7.16 3.03 -5.83
C PRO A 339 -8.36 2.47 -5.07
#